data_AF-A0AAE8SMX6-F1
#
_entry.id   AF-A0AAE8SMX6-F1
#
_cell.length_a   1.000
_cell.length_b   1.000
_cell.length_c   1.000
_cell.angle_alpha   90.00
_cell.angle_beta   90.00
_cell.angle_gamma   90.00
#
_symmetry.space_group_name_H-M   'P 1'
#
loop_
_entity.id
_entity.type
_entity.pdbx_description
1 polymer ?
#
loop_
_entity_poly.entity_id
_entity_poly.type
_entity_poly.pdbx_seq_one_letter_code
_entity_poly.pdbx_strand_id
1 'polypeptide(L)'
;MTEGDYGATINEITIAGIFAEWMPQLETLAIWHCSGKKACATIFRRNQGPMARWSTLTWRRTEELEFSELAIEKWQNVISDQTLLLNYERVDERDIDSHGDAIHHLHLPEGVIDPRSLAQIRKEGKSQKKAWAVVPINE
;
A
#
# COMPACT_ATOMS: atom_id res chain seq x y z
N MET A 1 20.33 6.54 6.78
CA MET A 1 19.04 7.01 6.23
C MET A 1 19.34 7.43 4.80
N THR A 2 18.91 6.66 3.80
CA THR A 2 19.34 6.84 2.41
C THR A 2 18.15 7.18 1.53
N GLU A 3 18.30 8.18 0.65
CA GLU A 3 17.37 8.56 -0.42
C GLU A 3 16.88 7.37 -1.28
N GLY A 4 17.54 6.21 -1.23
CA GLY A 4 17.23 5.02 -2.03
C GLY A 4 15.88 4.33 -1.73
N ASP A 5 15.31 4.47 -0.53
CA ASP A 5 14.08 3.75 -0.15
C ASP A 5 12.81 4.34 -0.82
N TYR A 6 12.82 5.67 -1.01
CA TYR A 6 11.73 6.42 -1.65
C TYR A 6 11.64 6.15 -3.15
N GLY A 7 12.80 6.15 -3.83
CA GLY A 7 12.89 5.86 -5.26
C GLY A 7 12.46 4.42 -5.58
N ALA A 8 12.74 3.47 -4.68
CA ALA A 8 12.32 2.09 -4.84
C ALA A 8 10.78 1.95 -4.85
N THR A 9 10.08 2.59 -3.91
CA THR A 9 8.61 2.51 -3.81
C THR A 9 7.91 3.10 -5.04
N ILE A 10 8.38 4.25 -5.55
CA ILE A 10 7.81 4.88 -6.77
C ILE A 10 8.09 4.02 -8.02
N ASN A 11 9.28 3.43 -8.09
CA ASN A 11 9.65 2.52 -9.17
C ASN A 11 8.77 1.25 -9.16
N GLU A 12 8.50 0.68 -7.97
CA GLU A 12 7.63 -0.50 -7.82
C GLU A 12 6.20 -0.24 -8.32
N ILE A 13 5.63 0.93 -8.00
CA ILE A 13 4.29 1.32 -8.48
C ILE A 13 4.27 1.43 -10.01
N THR A 14 5.34 1.96 -10.60
CA THR A 14 5.48 2.09 -12.05
C THR A 14 5.58 0.72 -12.71
N ILE A 15 6.46 -0.14 -12.19
CA ILE A 15 6.64 -1.52 -12.69
C ILE A 15 5.32 -2.29 -12.61
N ALA A 16 4.58 -2.14 -11.52
CA ALA A 16 3.27 -2.75 -11.37
C ALA A 16 2.27 -2.27 -12.42
N GLY A 17 2.24 -0.97 -12.72
CA GLY A 17 1.43 -0.42 -13.81
C GLY A 17 1.78 -1.06 -15.16
N ILE A 18 3.07 -1.19 -15.46
CA ILE A 18 3.55 -1.85 -16.70
C ILE A 18 3.03 -3.28 -16.80
N PHE A 19 3.10 -4.07 -15.73
CA PHE A 19 2.59 -5.44 -15.74
C PHE A 19 1.05 -5.49 -15.79
N ALA A 20 0.39 -4.56 -15.13
CA ALA A 20 -1.08 -4.48 -15.10
C ALA A 20 -1.68 -4.18 -16.48
N GLU A 21 -0.95 -3.49 -17.38
CA GLU A 21 -1.38 -3.28 -18.78
C GLU A 21 -1.67 -4.62 -19.50
N TRP A 22 -0.97 -5.70 -19.11
CA TRP A 22 -1.15 -7.04 -19.67
C TRP A 22 -2.24 -7.86 -18.98
N MET A 23 -2.98 -7.26 -18.04
CA MET A 23 -4.02 -7.92 -17.24
C MET A 23 -5.40 -7.32 -17.55
N PRO A 24 -6.02 -7.65 -18.70
CA PRO A 24 -7.25 -6.98 -19.16
C PRO A 24 -8.47 -7.21 -18.26
N GLN A 25 -8.43 -8.23 -17.40
CA GLN A 25 -9.48 -8.57 -16.43
C GLN A 25 -9.12 -8.11 -15.00
N LEU A 26 -8.07 -7.29 -14.83
CA LEU A 26 -7.69 -6.79 -13.52
C LEU A 26 -8.78 -5.88 -12.94
N GLU A 27 -9.43 -6.34 -11.88
CA GLU A 27 -10.44 -5.58 -11.14
C GLU A 27 -9.85 -4.81 -9.97
N THR A 28 -8.91 -5.41 -9.23
CA THR A 28 -8.26 -4.78 -8.08
C THR A 28 -6.82 -5.27 -7.99
N LEU A 29 -5.90 -4.35 -7.75
CA LEU A 29 -4.53 -4.67 -7.34
C LEU A 29 -4.18 -3.85 -6.11
N ALA A 30 -3.63 -4.50 -5.10
CA ALA A 30 -3.05 -3.83 -3.95
C ALA A 30 -1.59 -4.24 -3.81
N ILE A 31 -0.71 -3.24 -3.80
CA ILE A 31 0.70 -3.40 -3.50
C ILE A 31 0.94 -2.64 -2.21
N TRP A 32 1.61 -3.27 -1.27
CA TRP A 32 1.86 -2.67 0.03
C TRP A 32 3.27 -2.95 0.49
N HIS A 33 3.82 -2.01 1.25
CA HIS A 33 5.15 -2.08 1.80
C HIS A 33 5.11 -1.55 3.25
N CYS A 34 5.90 -2.16 4.12
CA CYS A 34 6.08 -1.69 5.49
C CYS A 34 7.53 -1.92 5.92
N SER A 35 8.19 -0.86 6.37
CA SER A 35 9.55 -0.88 6.89
C SER A 35 9.66 0.04 8.12
N GLY A 36 9.86 -0.55 9.29
CA GLY A 36 9.81 0.18 10.56
C GLY A 36 8.45 0.83 10.78
N LYS A 37 8.42 2.15 10.93
CA LYS A 37 7.19 2.95 11.07
C LYS A 37 6.63 3.46 9.75
N LYS A 38 7.33 3.22 8.65
CA LYS A 38 6.92 3.65 7.32
C LYS A 38 6.08 2.57 6.69
N ALA A 39 4.90 2.94 6.24
CA ALA A 39 3.98 2.02 5.59
C ALA A 39 3.30 2.72 4.42
N CYS A 40 3.11 1.98 3.33
CA CYS A 40 2.31 2.46 2.22
C CYS A 40 1.56 1.34 1.51
N ALA A 41 0.49 1.71 0.81
CA ALA A 41 -0.25 0.85 -0.09
C ALA A 41 -0.73 1.64 -1.30
N THR A 42 -0.48 1.11 -2.48
CA THR A 42 -1.09 1.55 -3.73
C THR A 42 -2.18 0.56 -4.11
N ILE A 43 -3.41 1.07 -4.21
CA ILE A 43 -4.61 0.28 -4.44
C ILE A 43 -5.28 0.78 -5.71
N PHE A 44 -5.17 -0.01 -6.76
CA PHE A 44 -5.93 0.16 -7.99
C PHE A 44 -7.28 -0.54 -7.85
N ARG A 45 -8.35 0.13 -8.26
CA ARG A 45 -9.68 -0.47 -8.43
C ARG A 45 -10.25 -0.04 -9.76
N ARG A 46 -10.53 -1.03 -10.60
CA ARG A 46 -11.23 -0.84 -11.85
C ARG A 46 -12.72 -0.77 -11.58
N ASN A 47 -13.36 0.29 -12.02
CA ASN A 47 -14.82 0.33 -12.00
C ASN A 47 -15.34 -0.42 -13.22
N GLN A 48 -16.30 -1.31 -13.01
CA GLN A 48 -16.90 -2.09 -14.08
C GLN A 48 -18.40 -1.80 -14.16
N GLY A 49 -18.91 -1.84 -15.39
CA GLY A 49 -20.32 -1.68 -15.68
C GLY A 49 -20.60 -0.65 -16.76
N PRO A 50 -21.84 -0.61 -17.30
CA PRO A 50 -22.19 0.20 -18.46
C PRO A 50 -22.02 1.72 -18.26
N MET A 51 -21.90 2.17 -17.02
CA MET A 51 -21.73 3.58 -16.64
C MET A 51 -20.39 3.86 -15.95
N ALA A 52 -19.45 2.91 -15.95
CA ALA A 52 -18.15 3.08 -15.34
C ALA A 52 -17.33 4.11 -16.13
N ARG A 53 -17.20 5.32 -15.59
CA ARG A 53 -16.47 6.43 -16.21
C ARG A 53 -15.09 6.65 -15.62
N TRP A 54 -14.84 6.08 -14.46
CA TRP A 54 -13.64 6.33 -13.69
C TRP A 54 -13.20 5.08 -12.94
N SER A 55 -11.90 4.88 -12.85
CA SER A 55 -11.24 3.93 -11.96
C SER A 55 -10.36 4.68 -10.99
N THR A 56 -9.97 4.06 -9.87
CA THR A 56 -9.19 4.75 -8.83
C THR A 56 -7.82 4.14 -8.66
N LEU A 57 -6.81 4.99 -8.49
CA LEU A 57 -5.51 4.63 -7.94
C LEU A 57 -5.33 5.38 -6.62
N THR A 58 -5.44 4.65 -5.51
CA THR A 58 -5.34 5.22 -4.17
C THR A 58 -3.97 4.93 -3.57
N TRP A 59 -3.27 5.96 -3.09
CA TRP A 59 -2.04 5.81 -2.32
C TRP A 59 -2.26 6.17 -0.85
N ARG A 60 -2.27 5.15 0.00
CA ARG A 60 -2.21 5.29 1.46
C ARG A 60 -0.78 5.24 1.91
N ARG A 61 -0.34 6.21 2.71
CA ARG A 61 1.08 6.29 3.10
C ARG A 61 1.29 7.10 4.36
N THR A 62 2.32 6.72 5.11
CA THR A 62 2.84 7.51 6.23
C THR A 62 3.65 8.71 5.78
N GLU A 63 4.21 8.64 4.58
CA GLU A 63 5.14 9.66 4.04
C GLU A 63 4.48 10.49 2.96
N GLU A 64 4.88 11.76 2.85
CA GLU A 64 4.27 12.72 1.93
C GLU A 64 4.98 12.70 0.57
N LEU A 65 4.65 11.69 -0.24
CA LEU A 65 5.16 11.50 -1.61
C LEU A 65 4.06 11.63 -2.65
N GLU A 66 4.39 11.81 -3.93
CA GLU A 66 3.41 11.84 -5.02
C GLU A 66 3.74 10.79 -6.08
N PHE A 67 2.72 10.35 -6.85
CA PHE A 67 2.96 9.43 -7.96
C PHE A 67 3.84 10.13 -9.00
N SER A 68 4.79 9.40 -9.60
CA SER A 68 5.50 9.91 -10.77
C SER A 68 4.54 10.01 -11.97
N GLU A 69 4.83 10.93 -12.89
CA GLU A 69 4.08 11.07 -14.14
C GLU A 69 4.03 9.75 -14.92
N LEU A 70 5.15 9.02 -14.94
CA LEU A 70 5.24 7.71 -15.59
C LEU A 70 4.34 6.67 -14.90
N ALA A 71 4.29 6.64 -13.57
CA ALA A 71 3.37 5.74 -12.87
C ALA A 71 1.91 6.04 -13.26
N ILE A 72 1.53 7.32 -13.27
CA ILE A 72 0.17 7.76 -13.64
C ILE A 72 -0.15 7.32 -15.07
N GLU A 73 0.77 7.54 -16.02
CA GLU A 73 0.62 7.12 -17.42
C GLU A 73 0.36 5.61 -17.53
N LYS A 74 1.19 4.78 -16.87
CA LYS A 74 1.03 3.31 -16.93
C LYS A 74 -0.28 2.85 -16.32
N TRP A 75 -0.69 3.42 -15.21
CA TRP A 75 -1.98 3.08 -14.60
C TRP A 75 -3.18 3.57 -15.42
N GLN A 76 -3.04 4.67 -16.15
CA GLN A 76 -4.06 5.14 -17.09
C GLN A 76 -4.20 4.18 -18.29
N ASN A 77 -3.11 3.57 -18.75
CA ASN A 77 -3.16 2.58 -19.85
C ASN A 77 -3.87 1.28 -19.46
N VAL A 78 -3.87 0.90 -18.16
CA VAL A 78 -4.66 -0.24 -17.64
C VAL A 78 -6.16 -0.04 -17.88
N ILE A 79 -6.62 1.22 -17.96
CA ILE A 79 -8.02 1.60 -18.10
C ILE A 79 -8.26 2.39 -19.39
N SER A 80 -8.48 1.66 -20.48
CA SER A 80 -8.52 2.24 -21.84
C SER A 80 -9.46 3.45 -22.02
N ASP A 81 -10.69 3.40 -21.51
CA ASP A 81 -11.77 4.35 -21.81
C ASP A 81 -12.26 5.12 -20.59
N GLN A 82 -11.63 4.91 -19.43
CA GLN A 82 -12.03 5.53 -18.17
C GLN A 82 -11.00 6.54 -17.71
N THR A 83 -11.44 7.54 -16.94
CA THR A 83 -10.53 8.47 -16.28
C THR A 83 -9.91 7.82 -15.04
N LEU A 84 -8.59 7.94 -14.88
CA LEU A 84 -7.92 7.54 -13.65
C LEU A 84 -8.07 8.64 -12.59
N LEU A 85 -8.73 8.32 -11.47
CA LEU A 85 -8.80 9.19 -10.30
C LEU A 85 -7.70 8.84 -9.31
N LEU A 86 -6.86 9.81 -9.01
CA LEU A 86 -5.79 9.67 -8.03
C LEU A 86 -6.28 10.11 -6.65
N ASN A 87 -6.19 9.20 -5.68
CA ASN A 87 -6.54 9.49 -4.29
C ASN A 87 -5.28 9.38 -3.42
N TYR A 88 -5.09 10.34 -2.53
CA TYR A 88 -3.98 10.34 -1.59
C TYR A 88 -4.53 10.36 -0.17
N GLU A 89 -4.13 9.37 0.62
CA GLU A 89 -4.60 9.19 2.00
C GLU A 89 -3.41 9.09 2.95
N ARG A 90 -3.41 9.91 4.00
CA ARG A 90 -2.33 9.93 5.00
C ARG A 90 -2.61 8.90 6.10
N VAL A 91 -1.58 8.17 6.49
CA VAL A 91 -1.55 7.28 7.65
C VAL A 91 -0.61 7.90 8.70
N ASP A 92 -0.98 7.87 9.98
CA ASP A 92 -0.09 8.38 11.03
C ASP A 92 1.00 7.33 11.33
N GLU A 93 2.27 7.71 11.23
CA GLU A 93 3.40 6.82 11.57
C GLU A 93 3.38 6.39 13.05
N ARG A 94 2.69 7.13 13.92
CA ARG A 94 2.51 6.79 15.34
C ARG A 94 1.62 5.57 15.53
N ASP A 95 0.80 5.24 14.55
CA ASP A 95 -0.05 4.05 14.55
C ASP A 95 0.69 2.80 14.04
N ILE A 96 1.89 2.95 13.46
CA ILE A 96 2.65 1.86 12.85
C ILE A 96 3.74 1.36 13.81
N ASP A 97 3.34 0.42 14.67
CA ASP A 97 4.24 -0.23 15.63
C ASP A 97 4.65 -1.66 15.24
N SER A 98 3.98 -2.22 14.23
CA SER A 98 4.21 -3.57 13.73
C SER A 98 3.69 -3.69 12.30
N HIS A 99 4.13 -4.72 11.57
CA HIS A 99 3.56 -5.06 10.26
C HIS A 99 2.05 -5.32 10.33
N GLY A 100 1.56 -5.86 11.45
CA GLY A 100 0.12 -6.04 11.67
C GLY A 100 -0.63 -4.72 11.79
N ASP A 101 -0.04 -3.71 12.43
CA ASP A 101 -0.65 -2.38 12.48
C ASP A 101 -0.59 -1.70 11.10
N ALA A 102 0.51 -1.85 10.35
CA ALA A 102 0.57 -1.39 8.96
C ALA A 102 -0.56 -1.96 8.10
N ILE A 103 -0.75 -3.28 8.08
CA ILE A 103 -1.82 -3.92 7.31
C ILE A 103 -3.20 -3.40 7.75
N HIS A 104 -3.40 -3.19 9.05
CA HIS A 104 -4.66 -2.66 9.59
C HIS A 104 -4.93 -1.22 9.13
N HIS A 105 -3.96 -0.33 9.27
CA HIS A 105 -4.12 1.10 8.97
C HIS A 105 -4.05 1.43 7.47
N LEU A 106 -3.44 0.56 6.66
CA LEU A 106 -3.46 0.67 5.19
C LEU A 106 -4.80 0.26 4.57
N HIS A 107 -5.73 -0.33 5.35
CA HIS A 107 -7.07 -0.71 4.92
C HIS A 107 -7.07 -1.48 3.58
N LEU A 108 -6.16 -2.44 3.43
CA LEU A 108 -6.00 -3.23 2.21
C LEU A 108 -7.32 -3.89 1.79
N PRO A 109 -7.53 -4.16 0.49
CA PRO A 109 -8.73 -4.86 0.03
C PRO A 109 -8.96 -6.19 0.75
N GLU A 110 -10.22 -6.61 0.79
CA GLU A 110 -10.58 -7.92 1.34
C GLU A 110 -9.83 -9.04 0.61
N GLY A 111 -9.49 -10.10 1.35
CA GLY A 111 -8.78 -11.26 0.81
C GLY A 111 -7.24 -11.19 0.89
N VAL A 112 -6.65 -10.02 1.14
CA VAL A 112 -5.19 -9.91 1.37
C VAL A 112 -4.77 -10.63 2.65
N ILE A 113 -5.57 -10.51 3.71
CA ILE A 113 -5.39 -11.25 4.95
C ILE A 113 -6.75 -11.54 5.59
N ASP A 114 -6.89 -12.72 6.18
CA ASP A 114 -8.06 -13.05 7.00
C ASP A 114 -8.09 -12.16 8.26
N PRO A 115 -9.25 -11.60 8.64
CA PRO A 115 -9.37 -10.75 9.82
C PRO A 115 -8.87 -11.39 11.13
N ARG A 116 -9.03 -12.72 11.30
CA ARG A 116 -8.55 -13.40 12.52
C ARG A 116 -7.03 -13.45 12.56
N SER A 117 -6.42 -13.79 11.43
CA SER A 117 -4.97 -13.82 11.23
C SER A 117 -4.37 -12.43 11.47
N LEU A 118 -5.00 -11.38 10.95
CA LEU A 118 -4.58 -10.01 11.22
C LEU A 118 -4.64 -9.66 12.71
N ALA A 119 -5.73 -10.01 13.40
CA ALA A 119 -5.86 -9.78 14.83
C ALA A 119 -4.77 -10.50 15.63
N GLN A 120 -4.41 -11.73 15.24
CA GLN A 120 -3.33 -12.49 15.85
C GLN A 120 -1.96 -11.83 15.62
N ILE A 121 -1.61 -11.47 14.38
CA ILE A 121 -0.33 -10.81 14.06
C ILE A 121 -0.17 -9.52 14.87
N ARG A 122 -1.23 -8.71 14.99
CA ARG A 122 -1.20 -7.49 15.80
C ARG A 122 -0.95 -7.77 17.28
N LYS A 123 -1.58 -8.80 17.83
CA LYS A 123 -1.39 -9.20 19.24
C LYS A 123 0.03 -9.70 19.49
N GLU A 124 0.58 -10.50 18.58
CA GLU A 124 1.94 -11.03 18.66
C GLU A 124 2.98 -9.91 18.52
N GLY A 125 2.81 -8.99 17.58
CA GLY A 125 3.70 -7.83 17.39
C GLY A 125 3.80 -6.95 18.65
N LYS A 126 2.66 -6.68 19.30
CA LYS A 126 2.63 -5.95 20.58
C LYS A 126 3.36 -6.71 21.71
N SER A 127 3.29 -8.03 21.70
CA SER A 127 3.94 -8.88 22.72
C SER A 127 5.47 -8.94 22.51
N GLN A 128 5.93 -9.03 21.25
CA GLN A 128 7.35 -9.00 20.91
C GLN A 128 7.98 -7.64 21.27
N LYS A 129 7.30 -6.53 21.00
CA LYS A 129 7.77 -5.18 21.39
C LYS A 129 7.94 -5.06 22.91
N LYS A 130 6.98 -5.57 23.68
CA LYS A 130 7.08 -5.60 25.15
C LYS A 130 8.26 -6.45 25.62
N ALA A 131 8.46 -7.62 25.03
CA ALA A 131 9.57 -8.50 25.37
C ALA A 131 10.93 -7.83 25.10
N TRP A 132 11.10 -7.16 23.95
CA TRP A 132 12.34 -6.43 23.65
C TRP A 132 12.58 -5.24 24.59
N ALA A 133 11.52 -4.53 25.00
CA ALA A 133 11.63 -3.41 25.92
C ALA A 133 12.04 -3.80 27.36
N VAL A 134 11.94 -5.08 27.73
CA VAL A 134 12.34 -5.58 29.05
C VAL A 134 13.66 -6.35 29.06
N VAL A 135 14.32 -6.54 27.90
CA VAL A 135 15.67 -7.10 27.85
C VAL A 135 16.67 -5.96 28.13
N PRO A 136 17.40 -5.98 29.25
CA PRO A 136 18.42 -4.98 29.51
C PRO A 136 19.54 -5.12 28.46
N ILE A 137 19.89 -3.99 27.85
CA ILE A 137 21.13 -3.85 27.08
C ILE A 137 22.27 -3.98 28.10
N ASN A 138 22.86 -5.17 28.19
CA ASN A 138 24.09 -5.35 28.95
C ASN A 138 25.23 -4.74 28.12
N GLU A 139 25.87 -3.71 28.67
CA GLU A 139 27.13 -3.11 28.18
C GLU A 139 28.31 -4.09 28.31
#